data_AF-A0A483E219-F1
#
_entry.id   AF-A0A483E219-F1
#
_cell.length_a   1.000
_cell.length_b   1.000
_cell.length_c   1.000
_cell.angle_alpha   90.00
_cell.angle_beta   90.00
_cell.angle_gamma   90.00
#
_symmetry.space_group_name_H-M   'P 1'
#
loop_
_entity.id
_entity.type
_entity.pdbx_description
1 polymer ?
#
loop_
_entity_poly.entity_id
_entity_poly.type
_entity_poly.pdbx_seq_one_letter_code
_entity_poly.pdbx_strand_id
1 'polypeptide(L)' 'MSEINETHAAWVPPPFPPQGRLPGRALQVGQNCHQQNSDERRYHQELCLAAGRRVEPPCCKTLHISLFFDGTGNNLNH' A
#
# COMPACT_ATOMS: atom_id res chain seq x y z
N MET A 1 13.51 -26.08 -15.66
CA MET A 1 13.91 -25.34 -14.46
C MET A 1 14.14 -23.90 -14.87
N SER A 2 13.41 -22.95 -14.30
CA SER A 2 13.66 -21.55 -14.57
C SER A 2 14.99 -21.17 -13.93
N GLU A 3 15.92 -20.68 -14.73
CA GLU A 3 17.23 -20.21 -14.30
C GLU A 3 17.04 -18.88 -13.54
N ILE A 4 17.50 -18.81 -12.29
CA ILE A 4 17.47 -17.58 -11.50
C ILE A 4 18.74 -16.80 -11.84
N ASN A 5 18.60 -15.78 -12.68
CA ASN A 5 19.65 -14.81 -12.91
C ASN A 5 19.71 -13.86 -11.71
N GLU A 6 20.55 -14.15 -10.71
CA GLU A 6 20.74 -13.27 -9.55
C GLU A 6 21.56 -12.03 -9.92
N THR A 7 20.89 -10.88 -10.03
CA THR A 7 21.51 -9.57 -10.33
C THR A 7 21.37 -8.55 -9.20
N HIS A 8 20.82 -8.90 -8.05
CA HIS A 8 20.63 -7.97 -6.93
C HIS A 8 21.57 -8.25 -5.74
N ALA A 9 22.12 -7.18 -5.16
CA ALA A 9 22.95 -7.28 -3.96
C ALA A 9 22.14 -7.70 -2.73
N ALA A 10 22.70 -8.60 -1.92
CA ALA A 10 22.17 -8.98 -0.62
C ALA A 10 22.66 -8.00 0.46
N TRP A 11 21.73 -7.50 1.28
CA TRP A 11 22.03 -6.54 2.35
C TRP A 11 21.71 -7.13 3.73
N VAL A 12 22.50 -6.76 4.74
CA VAL A 12 22.19 -7.07 6.15
C VAL A 12 20.97 -6.27 6.63
N PRO A 13 20.18 -6.78 7.60
CA PRO A 13 19.08 -6.03 8.17
C PRO A 13 19.53 -4.67 8.76
N PRO A 14 18.75 -3.59 8.59
CA PRO A 14 19.08 -2.31 9.19
C PRO A 14 18.97 -2.38 10.73
N PRO A 15 19.76 -1.58 11.47
CA PRO A 15 19.61 -1.45 12.92
C PRO A 15 18.17 -1.12 13.32
N PHE A 16 17.71 -1.70 14.43
CA PHE A 16 16.36 -1.44 14.93
C PHE A 16 16.29 -0.04 15.58
N PRO A 17 15.33 0.81 15.21
CA PRO A 17 15.21 2.15 15.78
C PRO A 17 14.75 2.11 17.24
N PRO A 18 15.36 2.89 18.18
CA PRO A 18 14.95 2.92 19.59
C PRO A 18 13.48 3.26 19.82
N GLN A 19 12.91 4.13 18.99
CA GLN A 19 11.51 4.55 19.02
C GLN A 19 10.53 3.56 18.39
N GLY A 20 11.00 2.42 17.86
CA GLY A 20 10.19 1.48 17.11
C GLY A 20 9.86 1.95 15.69
N ARG A 21 9.02 1.17 14.98
CA ARG A 21 8.64 1.42 13.56
C ARG A 21 7.19 1.86 13.35
N LEU A 22 6.37 1.82 14.40
CA LEU A 22 4.98 2.26 14.30
C LEU A 22 4.92 3.78 14.09
N PRO A 23 3.95 4.29 13.31
CA PRO A 23 3.85 5.71 13.02
C PRO A 23 3.59 6.52 14.29
N GLY A 24 4.45 7.50 14.56
CA GLY A 24 4.33 8.40 15.71
C GLY A 24 3.61 9.72 15.42
N ARG A 25 3.31 10.00 14.14
CA ARG A 25 2.71 11.28 13.69
C ARG A 25 1.49 11.04 12.82
N ALA A 26 0.43 11.80 13.04
CA ALA A 26 -0.80 11.76 12.24
C ALA A 26 -0.55 11.97 10.74
N LEU A 27 0.45 12.79 10.38
CA LEU A 27 0.84 13.03 8.99
C LEU A 27 1.26 11.73 8.27
N GLN A 28 1.95 10.81 8.95
CA GLN A 28 2.40 9.55 8.35
C GLN A 28 1.21 8.64 7.99
N VAL A 29 0.20 8.60 8.88
CA VAL A 29 -1.05 7.87 8.62
C VAL A 29 -1.82 8.53 7.48
N GLY A 30 -1.94 9.86 7.49
CA GLY A 30 -2.61 10.61 6.42
C GLY A 30 -1.98 10.39 5.04
N GLN A 31 -0.64 10.31 4.97
CA GLN A 31 0.08 9.99 3.73
C GLN A 31 -0.22 8.57 3.23
N ASN A 32 -0.35 7.60 4.12
CA ASN A 32 -0.74 6.23 3.75
C ASN A 32 -2.19 6.18 3.26
N CYS A 33 -3.14 6.81 3.96
CA CYS A 33 -4.53 6.92 3.51
C CYS A 33 -4.64 7.65 2.17
N HIS A 34 -3.82 8.69 1.96
CA HIS A 34 -3.74 9.36 0.67
C HIS A 34 -3.30 8.37 -0.41
N GLN A 35 -2.25 7.59 -0.21
CA GLN A 35 -1.81 6.58 -1.18
C GLN A 35 -2.88 5.53 -1.48
N GLN A 36 -3.55 5.00 -0.46
CA GLN A 36 -4.63 4.01 -0.64
C GLN A 36 -5.79 4.53 -1.51
N ASN A 37 -6.05 5.83 -1.45
CA ASN A 37 -7.14 6.47 -2.20
C ASN A 37 -6.69 7.03 -3.57
N SER A 38 -5.54 6.60 -4.12
CA SER A 38 -4.98 7.18 -5.35
C SER A 38 -5.88 6.94 -6.56
N ASP A 39 -6.50 5.77 -6.64
CA ASP A 39 -7.27 5.36 -7.81
C ASP A 39 -8.64 6.04 -7.85
N GLU A 40 -9.31 6.25 -6.71
CA GLU A 40 -10.53 7.07 -6.67
C GLU A 40 -10.24 8.51 -7.09
N ARG A 41 -9.10 9.08 -6.68
CA ARG A 41 -8.71 10.44 -7.09
C ARG A 41 -8.37 10.51 -8.57
N ARG A 42 -7.68 9.50 -9.12
CA ARG A 42 -7.40 9.42 -10.56
C ARG A 42 -8.71 9.37 -11.35
N TYR A 43 -9.63 8.50 -10.95
CA TYR A 43 -10.94 8.39 -11.58
C TYR A 43 -11.74 9.70 -11.51
N HIS A 44 -11.75 10.38 -10.36
CA HIS A 44 -12.38 11.69 -10.23
C HIS A 44 -11.75 12.73 -11.17
N GLN A 45 -10.43 12.72 -11.33
CA GLN A 45 -9.72 13.59 -12.26
C GLN A 45 -10.13 13.32 -13.70
N GLU A 46 -10.23 12.05 -14.11
CA GLU A 46 -10.69 11.66 -15.45
C GLU A 46 -12.10 12.18 -15.73
N LEU A 47 -13.02 12.08 -14.75
CA LEU A 47 -14.37 12.63 -14.86
C LEU A 47 -14.38 14.17 -14.98
N CYS A 48 -13.52 14.86 -14.23
CA CYS A 48 -13.39 16.32 -14.34
C CYS A 48 -12.88 16.74 -15.72
N LEU A 49 -11.88 16.03 -16.26
CA LEU A 49 -11.34 16.29 -17.59
C LEU A 49 -12.40 16.07 -18.67
N ALA A 50 -13.14 14.95 -18.58
CA ALA A 50 -14.22 14.63 -19.52
C ALA A 50 -15.36 15.68 -19.50
N ALA A 51 -15.65 16.27 -18.34
CA ALA A 51 -16.68 17.30 -18.19
C ALA A 51 -16.19 18.73 -18.53
N GLY A 52 -14.88 18.94 -18.73
CA GLY A 52 -14.30 20.27 -18.90
C GLY A 52 -14.45 21.19 -17.67
N ARG A 53 -14.78 20.62 -16.50
CA ARG A 53 -14.97 21.33 -15.23
C ARG A 53 -14.79 20.39 -14.06
N ARG A 54 -14.58 20.95 -12.86
CA ARG A 54 -14.62 20.15 -11.63
C ARG A 54 -16.04 19.63 -11.40
N VAL A 55 -16.17 18.31 -11.30
CA VAL A 55 -17.41 17.63 -10.94
C VAL A 55 -17.37 17.15 -9.50
N GLU A 56 -18.53 16.78 -8.96
CA GLU A 56 -18.59 16.13 -7.66
C GLU A 56 -17.84 14.79 -7.67
N PRO A 57 -17.10 14.45 -6.60
CA PRO A 57 -16.48 13.15 -6.47
C PRO A 57 -17.53 12.03 -6.54
N PRO A 58 -17.31 11.00 -7.39
CA PRO A 58 -18.22 9.86 -7.44
C PRO A 58 -18.17 9.07 -6.12
N CYS A 59 -19.28 8.42 -5.76
CA CYS A 59 -19.33 7.48 -4.63
C CYS A 59 -18.71 6.14 -5.05
N CYS A 60 -17.38 6.08 -5.16
CA CYS A 60 -16.61 4.89 -5.51
C CYS A 60 -15.58 4.53 -4.42
N LYS A 61 -15.10 3.28 -4.44
CA LYS A 61 -14.03 2.78 -3.57
C LYS A 61 -13.14 1.77 -4.28
N THR A 62 -11.85 1.84 -3.99
CA THR A 62 -10.84 0.86 -4.42
C THR A 62 -10.87 -0.35 -3.47
N LEU A 63 -10.97 -1.55 -4.03
CA LEU A 63 -10.88 -2.79 -3.27
C LEU A 63 -9.41 -3.20 -3.10
N HIS A 64 -8.87 -3.04 -1.89
CA HIS A 64 -7.53 -3.50 -1.54
C HIS A 64 -7.61 -4.87 -0.84
N ILE A 65 -7.02 -5.91 -1.44
CA ILE A 65 -7.00 -7.26 -0.87
C ILE A 65 -5.57 -7.58 -0.43
N SER A 66 -5.40 -7.97 0.84
CA SER A 66 -4.14 -8.48 1.36
C SER A 66 -4.24 -9.98 1.58
N LEU A 67 -3.35 -10.74 0.96
CA LEU A 67 -3.25 -12.19 1.13
C LEU A 67 -2.00 -12.48 1.97
N PHE A 68 -2.20 -13.19 3.08
CA PHE A 68 -1.12 -13.54 4.00
C PHE A 68 -0.98 -15.06 4.03
N PHE A 69 0.23 -15.54 3.80
CA PHE A 69 0.58 -16.96 3.86
C PHE A 69 1.56 -17.15 5.01
N ASP A 70 1.13 -17.89 6.03
CA ASP A 70 1.89 -18.06 7.26
C ASP A 70 2.88 -19.24 7.19
N GLY A 71 3.81 -19.28 8.13
CA GLY A 71 4.83 -20.32 8.24
C GLY A 71 4.30 -21.66 8.76
N THR A 72 5.13 -22.69 8.58
CA THR A 72 4.87 -24.05 9.08
C THR A 72 4.54 -24.04 10.57
N GLY A 73 3.42 -24.65 10.94
CA GLY A 73 3.02 -24.82 12.34
C GLY A 73 2.43 -23.57 13.01
N ASN A 74 2.22 -22.46 12.30
CA ASN A 74 1.59 -21.27 12.87
C ASN A 74 0.04 -21.34 12.78
N ASN A 75 -0.53 -22.29 13.52
CA ASN A 75 -1.98 -22.44 13.67
C ASN A 75 -2.34 -22.46 15.16
N LEU A 76 -3.00 -21.40 15.63
CA LEU A 76 -3.39 -21.21 17.03
C LEU A 76 -4.52 -22.15 17.48
N ASN A 77 -5.13 -22.90 16.57
CA ASN A 77 -6.26 -23.79 16.84
C ASN A 77 -5.88 -25.28 16.85
N HIS A 78 -4.59 -25.63 17.01
CA HIS A 78 -4.12 -26.99 17.27
C HIS A 78 -3.64 -27.15 18.71
#